data_AF-A0A3D2F6C6-F1
#
_entry.id   AF-A0A3D2F6C6-F1
#
_cell.length_a   1.000
_cell.length_b   1.000
_cell.length_c   1.000
_cell.angle_alpha   90.00
_cell.angle_beta   90.00
_cell.angle_gamma   90.00
#
_symmetry.space_group_name_H-M   'P 1'
#
loop_
_entity.id
_entity.type
_entity.pdbx_description
1 polymer ?
#
loop_
_entity_poly.entity_id
_entity_poly.type
_entity_poly.pdbx_seq_one_letter_code
_entity_poly.pdbx_strand_id
1 'polypeptide(L)'
;LAMLGHNVALYDARPKAGGLNEYGIAAYKSTNDFAAKEVDWLLAIGGITLENGKALGDALSLDDLARDFDAVFLSVGLGGV
;
A
#
# COMPACT_ATOMS: atom_id res chain seq x y z
N LEU A 1 -6.56 3.45 -10.84
CA LEU A 1 -5.73 2.70 -11.82
C LEU A 1 -6.38 1.39 -12.22
N ALA A 2 -6.70 0.49 -11.28
CA ALA A 2 -7.38 -0.78 -11.59
C ALA A 2 -8.70 -0.60 -12.36
N MET A 3 -9.57 0.32 -11.92
CA MET A 3 -10.81 0.65 -12.64
C MET A 3 -10.60 1.21 -14.06
N LEU A 4 -9.38 1.66 -14.39
CA LEU A 4 -9.01 2.14 -15.72
C LEU A 4 -8.34 1.05 -16.57
N GLY A 5 -8.32 -0.20 -16.08
CA GLY A 5 -7.80 -1.37 -16.82
C GLY A 5 -6.33 -1.70 -16.56
N HIS A 6 -5.66 -1.05 -15.60
CA HIS A 6 -4.27 -1.36 -15.27
C HIS A 6 -4.16 -2.43 -14.18
N ASN A 7 -3.21 -3.37 -14.32
CA ASN A 7 -2.82 -4.26 -13.24
C ASN A 7 -1.91 -3.50 -12.27
N VAL A 8 -2.28 -3.48 -10.99
CA VAL A 8 -1.57 -2.73 -9.94
C VAL A 8 -0.95 -3.68 -8.94
N ALA A 9 0.37 -3.59 -8.75
CA ALA A 9 1.04 -4.17 -7.59
C ALA A 9 1.23 -3.08 -6.53
N LEU A 10 0.74 -3.33 -5.32
CA LEU A 10 0.88 -2.46 -4.17
C LEU A 10 1.84 -3.12 -3.18
N TYR A 11 2.89 -2.39 -2.80
CA TYR A 11 3.88 -2.84 -1.83
C TYR A 11 3.77 -2.01 -0.56
N ASP A 12 3.73 -2.66 0.60
CA ASP A 12 3.77 -2.00 1.90
C ASP A 12 4.88 -2.62 2.76
N ALA A 13 5.68 -1.79 3.40
CA ALA A 13 6.75 -2.22 4.29
C ALA A 13 6.22 -2.88 5.57
N ARG A 14 5.00 -2.52 6.00
CA ARG A 14 4.39 -3.01 7.23
C ARG A 14 3.62 -4.31 7.00
N PRO A 15 3.41 -5.12 8.06
CA PRO A 15 2.68 -6.40 7.95
C PRO A 15 1.21 -6.26 7.52
N LYS A 16 0.59 -5.09 7.79
CA LYS A 16 -0.78 -4.77 7.40
C LYS A 16 -0.81 -3.42 6.67
N ALA A 17 -1.56 -3.34 5.58
CA ALA A 17 -1.71 -2.10 4.82
C ALA A 17 -2.64 -1.11 5.52
N GLY A 18 -2.59 0.16 5.11
CA GLY A 18 -3.45 1.23 5.63
C GLY A 18 -2.69 2.44 6.19
N GLY A 19 -1.36 2.36 6.26
CA GLY A 19 -0.52 3.50 6.63
C GLY A 19 -0.93 4.16 7.94
N LEU A 20 -1.02 5.49 7.96
CA LEU A 20 -1.37 6.25 9.17
C LEU A 20 -2.74 5.86 9.74
N ASN A 21 -3.70 5.48 8.89
CA ASN A 21 -5.04 5.11 9.34
C ASN A 21 -5.03 3.81 10.15
N GLU A 22 -4.04 2.95 9.92
CA GLU A 22 -3.82 1.72 10.67
C GLU A 22 -2.89 1.93 11.88
N TYR A 23 -1.77 2.66 11.69
CA TYR A 23 -0.69 2.69 12.69
C TYR A 23 -0.53 3.99 13.47
N GLY A 24 -1.10 5.10 13.00
CA GLY A 24 -0.81 6.42 13.58
C GLY A 24 -2.01 7.13 14.21
N ILE A 25 -3.22 6.85 13.75
CA ILE A 25 -4.42 7.41 14.35
C ILE A 25 -4.74 6.67 15.65
N ALA A 26 -5.00 7.42 16.72
CA ALA A 26 -5.41 6.83 17.99
C ALA A 26 -6.66 5.96 17.82
N ALA A 27 -6.68 4.75 18.38
CA ALA A 27 -7.70 3.73 18.12
C ALA A 27 -9.15 4.21 18.34
N TYR A 28 -9.38 5.11 19.28
CA TYR A 28 -10.72 5.67 19.53
C TYR A 28 -11.21 6.64 18.44
N LYS A 29 -10.32 7.11 17.55
CA LYS A 29 -10.64 7.95 16.39
C LYS A 29 -10.80 7.14 15.10
N SER A 30 -10.27 5.93 15.05
CA SER A 30 -10.35 4.99 13.92
C SER A 30 -10.93 3.67 14.42
N THR A 31 -12.25 3.67 14.66
CA THR A 31 -12.95 2.54 15.29
C THR A 31 -13.40 1.51 14.26
N ASN A 32 -13.81 0.34 14.74
CA ASN A 32 -14.49 -0.70 13.94
C ASN A 32 -13.65 -1.21 12.75
N ASP A 33 -12.33 -1.31 12.92
CA ASP A 33 -11.40 -1.76 11.88
C ASP A 33 -11.50 -0.97 10.58
N PHE A 34 -11.78 0.33 10.67
CA PHE A 34 -12.01 1.21 9.52
C PHE A 34 -10.94 1.07 8.43
N ALA A 35 -9.66 1.16 8.80
CA ALA A 35 -8.56 1.09 7.83
C ALA A 35 -8.50 -0.28 7.11
N ALA A 36 -8.69 -1.37 7.84
CA ALA A 36 -8.71 -2.72 7.25
C ALA A 36 -9.89 -2.88 6.27
N LYS A 37 -11.08 -2.42 6.65
CA LYS A 37 -12.27 -2.49 5.79
C LYS A 37 -12.12 -1.66 4.53
N GLU A 38 -11.49 -0.50 4.61
CA GLU A 38 -11.22 0.34 3.45
C GLU A 38 -10.23 -0.35 2.49
N VAL A 39 -9.18 -0.98 3.03
CA VAL A 39 -8.24 -1.79 2.24
C VAL A 39 -8.98 -2.94 1.56
N ASP A 40 -9.79 -3.71 2.31
CA ASP A 40 -10.55 -4.84 1.75
C ASP A 40 -11.53 -4.39 0.66
N TRP A 41 -12.22 -3.27 0.88
CA TRP A 41 -13.13 -2.68 -0.11
C TRP A 41 -12.38 -2.25 -1.38
N LEU A 42 -11.22 -1.60 -1.25
CA LEU A 42 -10.39 -1.24 -2.40
C LEU A 42 -9.89 -2.48 -3.15
N LEU A 43 -9.44 -3.52 -2.45
CA LEU A 43 -8.96 -4.77 -3.06
C LEU A 43 -10.09 -5.52 -3.77
N ALA A 44 -11.34 -5.39 -3.33
CA ALA A 44 -12.52 -5.99 -3.96
C ALA A 44 -12.79 -5.46 -5.39
N ILE A 45 -12.19 -4.33 -5.79
CA ILE A 45 -12.23 -3.84 -7.17
C ILE A 45 -11.62 -4.87 -8.15
N GLY A 46 -10.64 -5.66 -7.69
CA GLY A 46 -9.88 -6.58 -8.53
C GLY A 46 -8.79 -5.87 -9.35
N GLY A 47 -7.85 -6.66 -9.90
CA GLY A 47 -6.69 -6.11 -10.63
C GLY A 47 -5.65 -5.42 -9.74
N ILE A 48 -5.73 -5.61 -8.42
CA ILE A 48 -4.79 -5.10 -7.42
C ILE A 48 -4.21 -6.29 -6.65
N THR A 49 -2.89 -6.40 -6.61
CA THR A 49 -2.17 -7.36 -5.76
C THR A 49 -1.45 -6.59 -4.66
N LEU A 50 -1.72 -6.93 -3.40
CA LEU A 50 -1.06 -6.34 -2.25
C LEU A 50 0.01 -7.28 -1.71
N GLU A 51 1.23 -6.77 -1.56
CA GLU A 51 2.35 -7.47 -0.95
C GLU A 51 2.88 -6.69 0.26
N ASN A 52 2.57 -7.20 1.45
CA ASN A 52 3.04 -6.66 2.73
C ASN A 52 4.45 -7.13 3.08
N GLY A 53 5.10 -6.41 3.99
CA GLY A 53 6.46 -6.72 4.46
C GLY A 53 7.56 -6.46 3.43
N LYS A 54 7.29 -5.65 2.39
CA LYS A 54 8.26 -5.32 1.34
C LYS A 54 8.59 -3.83 1.37
N ALA A 55 9.78 -3.51 1.88
CA ALA A 55 10.26 -2.14 1.98
C ALA A 55 11.20 -1.77 0.82
N LEU A 56 11.09 -0.52 0.36
CA LEU A 56 12.06 0.07 -0.56
C LEU A 56 13.41 0.25 0.15
N GLY A 57 14.48 -0.21 -0.47
CA GLY A 57 15.84 -0.24 0.10
C GLY A 57 16.20 -1.54 0.83
N ASP A 58 15.26 -2.48 0.96
CA ASP A 58 15.50 -3.82 1.50
C ASP A 58 15.05 -4.88 0.48
N ALA A 59 13.77 -5.25 0.49
CA ALA A 59 13.21 -6.24 -0.43
C ALA A 59 12.89 -5.67 -1.83
N LEU A 60 12.94 -4.36 -2.01
CA LEU A 60 12.64 -3.65 -3.26
C LEU A 60 13.73 -2.64 -3.59
N SER A 61 14.09 -2.52 -4.87
CA SER A 61 14.95 -1.47 -5.40
C SER A 61 14.21 -0.63 -6.44
N LEU A 62 14.56 0.66 -6.58
CA LEU A 62 13.94 1.51 -7.60
C LEU A 62 14.28 1.04 -9.01
N ASP A 63 15.48 0.50 -9.23
CA ASP A 63 15.91 0.02 -10.54
C ASP A 63 15.11 -1.20 -10.98
N ASP A 64 14.85 -2.15 -10.09
CA ASP A 64 14.00 -3.31 -10.38
C ASP A 64 12.56 -2.86 -10.63
N LEU A 65 12.01 -1.96 -9.80
CA LEU A 65 10.66 -1.43 -10.00
C LEU A 65 10.51 -0.67 -11.32
N ALA A 66 11.51 0.12 -11.72
CA ALA A 66 11.48 0.86 -12.98
C ALA A 66 11.66 -0.06 -14.21
N ARG A 67 12.33 -1.20 -14.05
CA ARG A 67 12.49 -2.21 -15.10
C ARG A 67 11.22 -3.05 -15.27
N ASP A 68 10.58 -3.43 -14.17
CA ASP A 68 9.54 -4.45 -14.16
C ASP A 68 8.12 -3.86 -14.31
N PHE A 69 7.95 -2.54 -14.17
CA PHE A 69 6.67 -1.84 -14.30
C PHE A 69 6.73 -0.67 -15.28
N ASP A 70 5.65 -0.45 -16.04
CA ASP A 70 5.53 0.69 -16.97
C ASP A 70 5.52 2.06 -16.25
N ALA A 71 5.09 2.08 -14.98
CA ALA A 71 5.06 3.27 -14.15
C ALA A 71 5.16 2.90 -12.66
N VAL A 72 5.81 3.76 -11.88
CA VAL A 72 5.99 3.62 -10.43
C VAL A 72 5.46 4.86 -9.72
N PHE A 73 4.61 4.67 -8.71
CA PHE A 73 4.13 5.73 -7.83
C PHE A 73 4.64 5.51 -6.40
N LEU A 74 5.42 6.45 -5.88
CA LEU A 74 5.98 6.37 -4.54
C LEU A 74 5.05 7.06 -3.52
N SER A 75 4.36 6.25 -2.72
CA SER A 75 3.43 6.70 -1.66
C SER A 75 3.95 6.43 -0.26
N VAL A 76 5.23 6.72 0.00
CA VAL A 76 5.94 6.32 1.24
C VAL A 76 5.72 7.24 2.44
N GLY A 77 5.02 8.37 2.27
CA GLY A 77 4.74 9.33 3.34
C GLY A 77 5.99 10.01 3.91
N LEU A 78 5.89 10.52 5.14
CA LEU A 78 6.94 11.25 5.85
C LEU A 78 7.18 10.66 7.26
N GLY A 79 7.56 9.39 7.34
CA GLY A 79 7.63 8.66 8.62
C GLY A 79 8.86 8.93 9.51
N GLY A 80 9.80 9.77 9.07
CA GLY A 80 11.08 10.01 9.75
C GLY A 80 11.15 11.29 10.59
N VAL A 81 10.01 11.92 10.92
CA VAL A 81 9.95 13.14 11.73
C VAL A 81 9.28 12.90 13.07
#